data_AF-A0A818N5H6-F1
#
_entry.id   AF-A0A818N5H6-F1
#
_cell.length_a   1.000
_cell.length_b   1.000
_cell.length_c   1.000
_cell.angle_alpha   90.00
_cell.angle_beta   90.00
_cell.angle_gamma   90.00
#
_symmetry.space_group_name_H-M   'P 1'
#
loop_
_entity.id
_entity.type
_entity.pdbx_description
1 polymer ?
#
loop_
_entity_poly.entity_id
_entity_poly.type
_entity_poly.pdbx_seq_one_letter_code
_entity_poly.pdbx_strand_id
1 'polypeptide(L)'
;MDEKFAEIHTSDEVNVRLEDNGRTFENFRFGACACAVGIHSYSSGIHSIRIKIRKGNPILGIHARNIPPIADHYSRGSYGIDPSTYGFEIDLGRVLNGRLKRKDLEELRFGRTDIVYTLILNCDEHRLINNIGKTMMIKNTIIWLDANSSDPESSFHTKLGNVQTFIDVQDCIKYIQSYPNESIYLIVSGSFAKLVTPEIYDCSNLIQIFLFCGSVSTYAEWAMDYCDKIMIFDHGDDLLERLWNDVESNLRKQANLYLKYAEEYKQRALKYKQSACG
;
A
#
# COMPACT_ATOMS: atom_id res chain seq x y z
N MET A 1 9.86 23.81 -8.81
CA MET A 1 8.85 23.70 -7.75
C MET A 1 9.64 23.34 -6.51
N ASP A 2 9.68 24.21 -5.51
CA ASP A 2 10.42 23.93 -4.29
C ASP A 2 9.64 22.91 -3.48
N GLU A 3 10.23 21.73 -3.30
CA GLU A 3 9.65 20.65 -2.51
C GLU A 3 9.71 21.05 -1.03
N LYS A 4 8.54 21.25 -0.41
CA LYS A 4 8.44 21.57 1.01
C LYS A 4 7.73 20.43 1.71
N PHE A 5 8.45 19.78 2.61
CA PHE A 5 7.82 18.92 3.59
C PHE A 5 7.14 19.80 4.63
N ALA A 6 5.88 19.52 4.93
CA ALA A 6 5.20 20.25 5.99
C ALA A 6 5.75 19.80 7.34
N GLU A 7 6.25 20.71 8.16
CA GLU A 7 6.26 20.48 9.61
C GLU A 7 4.81 20.59 10.09
N ILE A 8 4.42 19.68 10.96
CA ILE A 8 3.02 19.52 11.34
C ILE A 8 2.95 19.42 12.85
N HIS A 9 1.90 20.01 13.43
CA HIS A 9 1.55 19.88 14.84
C HIS A 9 0.33 19.00 14.99
N THR A 10 0.32 18.11 15.99
CA THR A 10 -0.85 17.30 16.35
C THR A 10 -1.54 17.88 17.58
N SER A 11 -2.86 17.84 17.62
CA SER A 11 -3.65 18.20 18.82
C SER A 11 -3.61 17.11 19.90
N ASP A 12 -3.03 15.96 19.60
CA ASP A 12 -3.06 14.76 20.44
C ASP A 12 -1.74 13.99 20.33
N GLU A 13 -0.74 14.46 21.08
CA GLU A 13 0.59 13.82 21.18
C GLU A 13 0.56 12.47 21.91
N VAL A 14 -0.55 12.17 22.61
CA VAL A 14 -0.74 10.90 23.33
C VAL A 14 -1.09 9.77 22.37
N ASN A 15 -1.77 10.07 21.27
CA ASN A 15 -2.25 9.07 20.31
C ASN A 15 -1.54 9.13 18.94
N VAL A 16 -0.83 10.22 18.64
CA VAL A 16 -0.08 10.40 17.40
C VAL A 16 1.38 10.73 17.69
N ARG A 17 2.28 10.00 17.02
CA ARG A 17 3.71 10.31 17.00
C ARG A 17 4.05 10.97 15.67
N LEU A 18 4.73 12.10 15.77
CA LEU A 18 5.37 12.78 14.66
C LEU A 18 6.83 12.32 14.60
N GLU A 19 7.26 11.86 13.44
CA GLU A 19 8.63 11.43 13.20
C GLU A 19 9.27 12.28 12.10
N ASP A 20 10.59 12.16 11.95
CA ASP A 20 11.35 12.81 10.88
C ASP A 20 11.14 14.34 10.82
N ASN A 21 11.11 15.01 11.98
CA ASN A 21 10.81 16.45 12.13
C ASN A 21 9.41 16.85 11.61
N GLY A 22 8.39 16.05 11.91
CA GLY A 22 6.99 16.37 11.54
C GLY A 22 6.61 15.94 10.12
N ARG A 23 7.48 15.18 9.44
CA ARG A 23 7.27 14.72 8.06
C ARG A 23 6.54 13.38 7.96
N THR A 24 6.56 12.62 9.05
CA THR A 24 6.02 11.26 9.11
C THR A 24 5.01 11.14 10.25
N PHE A 25 3.86 10.53 9.96
CA PHE A 25 2.77 10.31 10.92
C PHE A 25 2.65 8.85 11.30
N GLU A 26 2.53 8.61 12.59
CA GLU A 26 2.11 7.31 13.11
C GLU A 26 0.97 7.48 14.11
N ASN A 27 -0.22 6.99 13.75
CA ASN A 27 -1.28 6.76 14.72
C ASN A 27 -1.16 5.33 15.26
N PHE A 28 -0.79 5.22 16.54
CA PHE A 28 -0.52 3.93 17.18
C PHE A 28 -1.69 3.44 18.06
N ARG A 29 -2.75 4.25 18.25
CA ARG A 29 -3.90 3.88 19.08
C ARG A 29 -5.16 3.65 18.23
N PHE A 30 -5.66 2.42 18.29
CA PHE A 30 -6.90 2.05 17.61
C PHE A 30 -8.10 2.84 18.14
N GLY A 31 -8.91 3.42 17.24
CA GLY A 31 -10.11 4.18 17.59
C GLY A 31 -9.86 5.63 18.04
N ALA A 32 -8.61 6.10 18.09
CA ALA A 32 -8.31 7.50 18.37
C ALA A 32 -8.34 8.33 17.09
N CYS A 33 -9.04 9.47 17.13
CA CYS A 33 -8.99 10.51 16.11
C CYS A 33 -8.04 11.61 16.58
N ALA A 34 -7.12 12.03 15.72
CA ALA A 34 -6.20 13.11 16.01
C ALA A 34 -6.11 14.01 14.78
N CYS A 35 -6.05 15.32 15.02
CA CYS A 35 -5.93 16.31 13.97
C CYS A 35 -4.48 16.79 13.92
N ALA A 36 -3.97 16.95 12.71
CA ALA A 36 -2.66 17.52 12.51
C ALA A 36 -2.71 18.66 11.48
N VAL A 37 -1.98 19.75 11.72
CA VAL A 37 -1.99 20.94 10.87
C VAL A 37 -0.56 21.34 10.53
N GLY A 38 -0.31 21.57 9.24
CA GLY A 38 0.99 22.08 8.77
C GLY A 38 1.26 23.51 9.24
N ILE A 39 2.50 23.83 9.57
CA ILE A 39 2.90 25.19 10.01
C ILE A 39 2.83 26.24 8.91
N HIS A 40 2.89 25.79 7.65
CA HIS A 40 2.94 26.67 6.49
C HIS A 40 1.53 27.06 6.07
N SER A 41 1.32 28.36 5.94
CA SER A 41 0.12 28.92 5.30
C SER A 41 0.45 29.26 3.85
N TYR A 42 -0.45 28.88 2.95
CA TYR A 42 -0.31 29.10 1.51
C TYR A 42 -1.45 30.03 1.06
N SER A 43 -1.11 31.22 0.58
CA SER A 43 -2.08 32.26 0.20
C SER A 43 -2.30 32.41 -1.30
N SER A 44 -1.37 31.91 -2.13
CA SER A 44 -1.44 31.98 -3.60
C SER A 44 -0.55 30.90 -4.23
N GLY A 45 -0.78 30.60 -5.50
CA GLY A 45 -0.02 29.63 -6.29
C GLY A 45 -0.43 28.17 -6.08
N ILE A 46 0.33 27.28 -6.72
CA ILE A 46 0.14 25.83 -6.67
C ILE A 46 1.25 25.19 -5.85
N HIS A 47 0.88 24.42 -4.83
CA HIS A 47 1.79 23.77 -3.89
C HIS A 47 1.62 22.26 -3.91
N SER A 48 2.73 21.53 -3.88
CA SER A 48 2.76 20.07 -3.73
C SER A 48 3.26 19.73 -2.34
N ILE A 49 2.42 19.10 -1.54
CA ILE A 49 2.69 18.76 -0.14
C ILE A 49 2.73 17.24 -0.03
N ARG A 50 3.85 16.69 0.43
CA ARG A 50 3.99 15.24 0.65
C ARG A 50 3.88 14.92 2.13
N ILE A 51 3.08 13.91 2.45
CA ILE A 51 2.83 13.43 3.81
C ILE A 51 3.07 11.92 3.83
N LYS A 52 4.01 11.46 4.65
CA LYS A 52 4.24 10.03 4.86
C LYS A 52 3.44 9.55 6.06
N ILE A 53 2.70 8.46 5.91
CA ILE A 53 1.91 7.87 6.99
C ILE A 53 2.33 6.43 7.17
N ARG A 54 2.94 6.17 8.32
CA ARG A 54 3.42 4.84 8.71
C ARG A 54 2.29 3.96 9.23
N LYS A 55 1.23 4.52 9.83
CA LYS A 55 0.12 3.73 10.38
C LYS A 55 -1.13 4.60 10.55
N GLY A 56 -2.29 4.05 10.18
CA GLY A 56 -3.62 4.66 10.35
C GLY A 56 -4.33 4.99 9.03
N ASN A 57 -5.60 5.42 9.13
CA ASN A 57 -6.45 5.81 7.99
C ASN A 57 -6.62 7.33 8.02
N PRO A 58 -5.83 8.09 7.26
CA PRO A 58 -5.83 9.55 7.35
C PRO A 58 -7.04 10.18 6.66
N ILE A 59 -7.47 11.30 7.22
CA ILE A 59 -8.25 12.30 6.50
C ILE A 59 -7.32 13.48 6.25
N LEU A 60 -7.04 13.78 4.98
CA LEU A 60 -6.14 14.87 4.61
C LEU A 60 -6.93 16.03 4.00
N GLY A 61 -6.54 17.25 4.32
CA GLY A 61 -7.22 18.44 3.85
C GLY A 61 -6.42 19.72 3.98
N ILE A 62 -7.04 20.82 3.54
CA ILE A 62 -6.58 22.20 3.74
C ILE A 62 -7.52 22.84 4.74
N HIS A 63 -6.94 23.60 5.67
CA HIS A 63 -7.66 24.18 6.78
C HIS A 63 -7.33 25.68 6.89
N ALA A 64 -8.34 26.53 7.13
CA ALA A 64 -8.14 27.96 7.32
C ALA A 64 -7.41 28.27 8.63
N ARG A 65 -6.38 29.11 8.60
CA ARG A 65 -5.50 29.38 9.77
C ARG A 65 -6.24 29.86 11.03
N ASN A 66 -7.39 30.52 10.86
CA ASN A 66 -8.11 31.17 11.95
C ASN A 66 -9.07 30.24 12.68
N ILE A 67 -9.11 28.95 12.33
CA ILE A 67 -9.96 27.97 12.98
C ILE A 67 -9.05 27.01 13.78
N PRO A 68 -9.36 26.72 15.06
CA PRO A 68 -8.60 25.72 15.79
C PRO A 68 -8.91 24.32 15.22
N PRO A 69 -7.92 23.43 15.07
CA PRO A 69 -8.21 22.02 14.79
C PRO A 69 -8.96 21.43 15.98
N ILE A 70 -10.19 20.99 15.79
CA ILE A 70 -10.99 20.32 16.82
C ILE A 70 -11.07 18.84 16.45
N ALA A 71 -10.53 17.98 17.31
CA ALA A 71 -10.74 16.55 17.21
C ALA A 71 -12.16 16.23 17.69
N ASP A 72 -13.11 16.08 16.78
CA ASP A 72 -14.45 15.63 17.15
C ASP A 72 -14.47 14.09 17.26
N HIS A 73 -14.79 13.62 18.47
CA HIS A 73 -14.90 12.20 18.81
C HIS A 73 -16.06 11.48 18.12
N TYR A 74 -17.08 12.20 17.65
CA TYR A 74 -18.27 11.59 17.05
C TYR A 74 -18.25 11.53 15.53
N SER A 75 -17.41 12.33 14.87
CA SER A 75 -17.36 12.43 13.41
C SER A 75 -16.09 11.87 12.80
N ARG A 76 -15.48 10.81 13.34
CA ARG A 76 -14.40 10.03 12.68
C ARG A 76 -13.31 10.88 11.98
N GLY A 77 -12.86 11.97 12.60
CA GLY A 77 -11.85 12.86 11.98
C GLY A 77 -12.36 13.75 10.85
N SER A 78 -13.68 14.00 10.79
CA SER A 78 -14.23 15.06 9.96
C SER A 78 -13.70 16.38 10.53
N TYR A 79 -12.80 17.03 9.79
CA TYR A 79 -12.71 18.46 9.90
C TYR A 79 -14.11 19.00 9.68
N GLY A 80 -14.60 19.84 10.60
CA GLY A 80 -16.02 20.20 10.68
C GLY A 80 -16.61 20.56 9.31
N ILE A 81 -17.93 20.40 9.20
CA ILE A 81 -18.77 20.83 8.04
C ILE A 81 -18.71 22.34 7.75
N ASP A 82 -17.74 23.04 8.34
CA ASP A 82 -17.49 24.45 8.12
C ASP A 82 -17.02 24.68 6.67
N PRO A 83 -17.61 25.65 5.94
CA PRO A 83 -17.24 26.01 4.57
C PRO A 83 -15.76 26.35 4.35
N SER A 84 -15.00 26.58 5.43
CA SER A 84 -13.60 26.99 5.42
C SER A 84 -12.59 25.84 5.47
N THR A 85 -13.04 24.58 5.50
CA THR A 85 -12.16 23.40 5.47
C THR A 85 -12.45 22.51 4.26
N TYR A 86 -11.41 22.22 3.48
CA TYR A 86 -11.48 21.34 2.31
C TYR A 86 -10.67 20.08 2.59
N GLY A 87 -11.34 19.01 3.02
CA GLY A 87 -10.70 17.72 3.29
C GLY A 87 -11.29 16.59 2.46
N PHE A 88 -10.48 15.58 2.17
CA PHE A 88 -10.90 14.32 1.57
C PHE A 88 -10.55 13.17 2.53
N GLU A 89 -11.55 12.35 2.85
CA GLU A 89 -11.31 11.05 3.45
C GLU A 89 -10.80 10.11 2.35
N ILE A 90 -9.55 9.69 2.49
CA ILE A 90 -8.81 9.07 1.40
C ILE A 90 -9.27 7.64 1.14
N ASP A 91 -9.77 6.97 2.17
CA ASP A 91 -10.18 5.59 2.11
C ASP A 91 -11.66 5.40 1.73
N LEU A 92 -12.54 6.41 1.89
CA LEU A 92 -13.99 6.26 1.64
C LEU A 92 -14.51 6.87 0.33
N GLY A 93 -13.62 7.25 -0.59
CA GLY A 93 -14.04 7.71 -1.91
C GLY A 93 -14.86 9.00 -1.87
N ARG A 94 -14.13 10.14 -1.84
CA ARG A 94 -14.60 11.54 -1.99
C ARG A 94 -15.35 12.13 -0.79
N VAL A 95 -14.74 13.16 -0.21
CA VAL A 95 -15.49 14.25 0.43
C VAL A 95 -15.25 15.53 -0.39
N LEU A 96 -16.25 15.89 -1.20
CA LEU A 96 -16.42 17.26 -1.70
C LEU A 96 -17.68 17.76 -1.01
N ASN A 97 -17.55 18.78 -0.16
CA ASN A 97 -18.65 19.42 0.57
C ASN A 97 -19.39 18.54 1.62
N GLY A 98 -18.64 17.83 2.46
CA GLY A 98 -19.19 17.29 3.73
C GLY A 98 -20.24 16.17 3.62
N ARG A 99 -20.25 15.37 2.55
CA ARG A 99 -21.17 14.20 2.44
C ARG A 99 -20.42 12.90 2.16
N LEU A 100 -20.36 12.02 3.16
CA LEU A 100 -19.88 10.63 3.04
C LEU A 100 -20.91 9.74 2.32
N LYS A 101 -20.44 8.83 1.44
CA LYS A 101 -21.19 7.63 1.03
C LYS A 101 -20.59 6.40 1.72
N ARG A 102 -21.43 5.64 2.41
CA ARG A 102 -21.08 4.71 3.51
C ARG A 102 -20.70 3.27 3.08
N LYS A 103 -20.53 2.98 1.79
CA LYS A 103 -20.68 1.59 1.30
C LYS A 103 -19.46 0.66 1.37
N ASP A 104 -18.24 1.17 1.57
CA ASP A 104 -17.02 0.35 1.36
C ASP A 104 -16.21 0.09 2.66
N LEU A 105 -16.88 0.03 3.82
CA LEU A 105 -16.25 0.02 5.16
C LEU A 105 -15.60 -1.31 5.60
N GLU A 106 -15.75 -2.40 4.84
CA GLU A 106 -15.31 -3.73 5.27
C GLU A 106 -13.92 -4.14 4.76
N GLU A 107 -13.46 -3.62 3.62
CA GLU A 107 -12.13 -3.96 3.04
C GLU A 107 -10.96 -3.11 3.58
N LEU A 108 -11.24 -2.10 4.40
CA LEU A 108 -10.27 -1.08 4.85
C LEU A 108 -9.78 -1.25 6.29
N ARG A 109 -10.14 -2.36 6.92
CA ARG A 109 -9.62 -2.72 8.24
C ARG A 109 -8.30 -3.45 8.02
N PHE A 110 -7.28 -3.03 8.77
CA PHE A 110 -5.96 -3.67 8.92
C PHE A 110 -4.83 -3.14 8.01
N GLY A 111 -3.86 -2.48 8.67
CA GLY A 111 -2.45 -2.82 8.48
C GLY A 111 -1.65 -2.08 7.41
N ARG A 112 -2.10 -0.95 6.85
CA ARG A 112 -1.29 -0.22 5.87
C ARG A 112 -0.14 0.53 6.55
N THR A 113 1.10 0.13 6.22
CA THR A 113 2.31 0.82 6.62
C THR A 113 3.00 1.50 5.42
N ASP A 114 3.63 2.65 5.67
CA ASP A 114 4.50 3.40 4.74
C ASP A 114 3.89 3.94 3.44
N ILE A 115 2.73 4.60 3.51
CA ILE A 115 2.17 5.28 2.32
C ILE A 115 2.61 6.75 2.30
N VAL A 116 3.13 7.20 1.15
CA VAL A 116 3.38 8.63 0.89
C VAL A 116 2.22 9.21 0.09
N TYR A 117 1.47 10.11 0.70
CA TYR A 117 0.42 10.89 0.05
C TYR A 117 1.03 12.17 -0.52
N THR A 118 0.61 12.54 -1.73
CA THR A 118 0.95 13.84 -2.32
C THR A 118 -0.35 14.62 -2.50
N LEU A 119 -0.44 15.77 -1.86
CA LEU A 119 -1.55 16.71 -1.96
C LEU A 119 -1.12 17.85 -2.87
N ILE A 120 -1.88 18.13 -3.91
CA ILE A 120 -1.66 19.31 -4.74
C ILE A 120 -2.73 20.34 -4.37
N LEU A 121 -2.29 21.42 -3.75
CA LEU A 121 -3.10 22.56 -3.36
C LEU A 121 -3.00 23.64 -4.45
N ASN A 122 -4.12 24.03 -5.05
CA ASN A 122 -4.20 25.27 -5.83
C ASN A 122 -4.87 26.35 -4.98
N CYS A 123 -4.07 27.25 -4.44
CA CYS A 123 -4.56 28.35 -3.62
C CYS A 123 -5.37 29.36 -4.44
N ASP A 124 -5.01 29.58 -5.70
CA ASP A 124 -5.64 30.58 -6.56
C ASP A 124 -7.06 30.17 -6.96
N GLU A 125 -7.29 28.86 -7.11
CA GLU A 125 -8.60 28.28 -7.41
C GLU A 125 -9.31 27.73 -6.16
N HIS A 126 -8.76 27.95 -4.96
CA HIS A 126 -9.26 27.44 -3.68
C HIS A 126 -9.65 25.95 -3.71
N ARG A 127 -8.84 25.11 -4.36
CA ARG A 127 -9.15 23.68 -4.52
C ARG A 127 -7.96 22.77 -4.32
N LEU A 128 -8.22 21.58 -3.77
CA LEU A 128 -7.32 20.44 -3.93
C LEU A 128 -7.46 19.90 -5.34
N ILE A 129 -6.34 19.84 -6.06
CA ILE A 129 -6.28 19.12 -7.32
C ILE A 129 -6.16 17.64 -6.95
N ASN A 130 -7.28 16.91 -7.07
CA ASN A 130 -7.39 15.48 -6.78
C ASN A 130 -6.34 14.68 -7.55
N ASN A 131 -5.20 14.49 -6.91
CA ASN A 131 -4.10 13.67 -7.36
C ASN A 131 -3.41 13.11 -6.12
N ILE A 132 -4.15 12.32 -5.35
CA ILE A 132 -3.51 11.31 -4.51
C ILE A 132 -2.92 10.30 -5.49
N GLY A 133 -1.75 10.62 -6.03
CA GLY A 133 -0.91 9.67 -6.73
C GLY A 133 -0.40 8.69 -5.68
N LYS A 134 -1.20 7.66 -5.37
CA LYS A 134 -0.77 6.55 -4.54
C LYS A 134 0.27 5.78 -5.34
N THR A 135 1.52 6.25 -5.27
CA THR A 135 2.65 5.50 -5.84
C THR A 135 3.05 4.49 -4.78
N MET A 136 2.27 3.42 -4.68
CA MET A 136 2.66 2.27 -3.88
C MET A 136 3.74 1.55 -4.68
N MET A 137 4.99 1.55 -4.19
CA MET A 137 5.97 0.58 -4.67
C MET A 137 5.51 -0.77 -4.15
N ILE A 138 4.96 -1.58 -5.05
CA ILE A 138 4.51 -2.92 -4.69
C ILE A 138 5.77 -3.77 -4.56
N LYS A 139 6.14 -4.08 -3.32
CA LYS A 139 7.26 -4.98 -3.04
C LYS A 139 6.89 -6.38 -3.51
N ASN A 140 7.77 -7.01 -4.28
CA ASN A 140 7.64 -8.41 -4.65
C ASN A 140 8.38 -9.26 -3.61
N THR A 141 7.72 -10.28 -3.08
CA THR A 141 8.25 -11.17 -2.05
C THR A 141 8.10 -12.61 -2.50
N ILE A 142 9.21 -13.35 -2.50
CA ILE A 142 9.23 -14.78 -2.74
C ILE A 142 9.29 -15.46 -1.38
N ILE A 143 8.36 -16.38 -1.14
CA ILE A 143 8.27 -17.18 0.07
C ILE A 143 8.60 -18.63 -0.26
N TRP A 144 9.37 -19.30 0.59
CA TRP A 144 9.54 -20.74 0.56
C TRP A 144 9.07 -21.37 1.87
N LEU A 145 7.99 -22.14 1.79
CA LEU A 145 7.44 -22.94 2.88
C LEU A 145 7.79 -24.42 2.69
N ASP A 146 8.74 -24.91 3.49
CA ASP A 146 9.13 -26.32 3.53
C ASP A 146 9.71 -26.69 4.90
N ALA A 147 9.55 -27.94 5.33
CA ALA A 147 10.06 -28.40 6.61
C ALA A 147 11.60 -28.28 6.72
N ASN A 148 12.30 -28.30 5.59
CA ASN A 148 13.75 -28.17 5.48
C ASN A 148 14.18 -26.85 4.81
N SER A 149 13.28 -25.86 4.68
CA SER A 149 13.60 -24.58 4.01
C SER A 149 14.71 -23.79 4.71
N SER A 150 15.02 -24.12 5.97
CA SER A 150 16.07 -23.49 6.75
C SER A 150 17.47 -24.01 6.44
N ASP A 151 17.62 -25.03 5.59
CA ASP A 151 18.93 -25.55 5.17
C ASP A 151 19.56 -24.66 4.08
N PRO A 152 20.56 -23.82 4.45
CA PRO A 152 21.17 -22.88 3.53
C PRO A 152 22.13 -23.56 2.55
N GLU A 153 22.52 -24.81 2.78
CA GLU A 153 23.44 -25.57 1.91
C GLU A 153 22.70 -26.26 0.75
N SER A 154 21.37 -26.24 0.75
CA SER A 154 20.62 -26.79 -0.38
C SER A 154 20.91 -25.97 -1.65
N SER A 155 21.39 -26.65 -2.70
CA SER A 155 21.68 -26.04 -4.00
C SER A 155 20.47 -25.32 -4.63
N PHE A 156 19.26 -25.65 -4.18
CA PHE A 156 18.03 -24.98 -4.56
C PHE A 156 17.85 -23.63 -3.87
N HIS A 157 18.16 -23.54 -2.56
CA HIS A 157 18.13 -22.28 -1.80
C HIS A 157 19.07 -21.23 -2.39
N THR A 158 20.29 -21.64 -2.74
CA THR A 158 21.30 -20.72 -3.28
C THR A 158 20.90 -20.14 -4.64
N LYS A 159 20.16 -20.91 -5.45
CA LYS A 159 19.60 -20.44 -6.74
C LYS A 159 18.43 -19.45 -6.57
N LEU A 160 17.67 -19.53 -5.49
CA LEU A 160 16.52 -18.64 -5.22
C LEU A 160 16.94 -17.23 -4.76
N GLY A 161 18.14 -17.09 -4.19
CA GLY A 161 18.65 -15.80 -3.72
C GLY A 161 17.91 -15.30 -2.47
N ASN A 162 17.41 -14.05 -2.50
CA ASN A 162 16.70 -13.45 -1.36
C ASN A 162 15.25 -13.97 -1.26
N VAL A 163 15.08 -15.09 -0.57
CA VAL A 163 13.78 -15.71 -0.30
C VAL A 163 13.44 -15.63 1.19
N GLN A 164 12.16 -15.40 1.51
CA GLN A 164 11.66 -15.52 2.87
C GLN A 164 11.29 -16.97 3.15
N THR A 165 11.94 -17.61 4.12
CA THR A 165 11.70 -19.02 4.44
C THR A 165 10.75 -19.17 5.63
N PHE A 166 9.91 -20.21 5.61
CA PHE A 166 9.10 -20.64 6.74
C PHE A 166 9.13 -22.16 6.85
N ILE A 167 9.32 -22.66 8.07
CA ILE A 167 9.17 -24.08 8.40
C ILE A 167 7.79 -24.39 9.01
N ASP A 168 7.11 -23.34 9.52
CA ASP A 168 5.79 -23.43 10.14
C ASP A 168 4.71 -22.84 9.23
N VAL A 169 3.62 -23.60 9.05
CA VAL A 169 2.51 -23.24 8.17
C VAL A 169 1.75 -22.01 8.69
N GLN A 170 1.54 -21.91 10.00
CA GLN A 170 0.76 -20.82 10.59
C GLN A 170 1.51 -19.50 10.53
N ASP A 171 2.82 -19.51 10.77
CA ASP A 171 3.65 -18.32 10.59
C ASP A 171 3.66 -17.82 9.14
N CYS A 172 3.70 -18.75 8.17
CA CYS A 172 3.60 -18.40 6.75
C CYS A 172 2.24 -17.76 6.42
N ILE A 173 1.12 -18.36 6.86
CA ILE A 173 -0.24 -17.84 6.63
C ILE A 173 -0.35 -16.43 7.23
N LYS A 174 0.07 -16.28 8.49
CA LYS A 174 0.02 -15.01 9.21
C LYS A 174 0.84 -13.94 8.49
N TYR A 175 2.00 -14.29 7.96
CA TYR A 175 2.80 -13.37 7.16
C TYR A 175 2.01 -12.89 5.94
N ILE A 176 1.54 -13.82 5.09
CA ILE A 176 0.83 -13.49 3.84
C ILE A 176 -0.36 -12.58 4.13
N GLN A 177 -1.15 -12.88 5.16
CA GLN A 177 -2.32 -12.07 5.52
C GLN A 177 -1.96 -10.69 6.10
N SER A 178 -0.78 -10.55 6.71
CA SER A 178 -0.34 -9.29 7.34
C SER A 178 0.20 -8.25 6.35
N TYR A 179 0.53 -8.64 5.11
CA TYR A 179 1.17 -7.77 4.11
C TYR A 179 0.35 -7.64 2.82
N PRO A 180 -0.88 -7.09 2.85
CA PRO A 180 -1.78 -6.99 1.69
C PRO A 180 -1.27 -6.06 0.58
N ASN A 181 -0.18 -5.33 0.80
CA ASN A 181 0.41 -4.39 -0.16
C ASN A 181 1.62 -4.99 -0.91
N GLU A 182 1.98 -6.23 -0.65
CA GLU A 182 3.05 -6.95 -1.36
C GLU A 182 2.48 -7.75 -2.54
N SER A 183 3.35 -8.14 -3.48
CA SER A 183 3.08 -9.17 -4.47
C SER A 183 3.84 -10.42 -4.06
N ILE A 184 3.10 -11.42 -3.57
CA ILE A 184 3.67 -12.62 -2.97
C ILE A 184 3.63 -13.79 -3.94
N TYR A 185 4.78 -14.44 -4.11
CA TYR A 185 4.95 -15.70 -4.80
C TYR A 185 5.31 -16.76 -3.77
N LEU A 186 4.48 -17.80 -3.64
CA LEU A 186 4.69 -18.85 -2.65
C LEU A 186 5.24 -20.11 -3.33
N ILE A 187 6.44 -20.55 -2.94
CA ILE A 187 6.93 -21.90 -3.18
C ILE A 187 6.56 -22.73 -1.95
N VAL A 188 5.80 -23.80 -2.16
CA VAL A 188 5.37 -24.69 -1.07
C VAL A 188 5.67 -26.13 -1.41
N SER A 189 6.16 -26.88 -0.43
CA SER A 189 6.36 -28.32 -0.61
C SER A 189 5.06 -29.11 -0.55
N GLY A 190 5.08 -30.29 -1.18
CA GLY A 190 3.95 -31.23 -1.18
C GLY A 190 3.34 -31.49 0.19
N SER A 191 4.15 -31.59 1.25
CA SER A 191 3.67 -31.88 2.61
C SER A 191 2.82 -30.77 3.21
N PHE A 192 3.00 -29.52 2.77
CA PHE A 192 2.30 -28.35 3.34
C PHE A 192 1.25 -27.75 2.40
N ALA A 193 1.30 -28.04 1.11
CA ALA A 193 0.43 -27.45 0.09
C ALA A 193 -1.07 -27.55 0.45
N LYS A 194 -1.55 -28.74 0.81
CA LYS A 194 -2.97 -28.97 1.13
C LYS A 194 -3.43 -28.26 2.41
N LEU A 195 -2.50 -27.89 3.30
CA LEU A 195 -2.80 -27.17 4.53
C LEU A 195 -2.79 -25.65 4.31
N VAL A 196 -1.82 -25.13 3.56
CA VAL A 196 -1.65 -23.68 3.39
C VAL A 196 -2.56 -23.11 2.32
N THR A 197 -2.70 -23.78 1.17
CA THR A 197 -3.34 -23.21 -0.02
C THR A 197 -4.80 -22.78 0.23
N PRO A 198 -5.67 -23.57 0.88
CA PRO A 198 -7.05 -23.15 1.14
C PRO A 198 -7.16 -21.87 1.96
N GLU A 199 -6.24 -21.63 2.89
CA GLU A 199 -6.28 -20.51 3.84
C GLU A 199 -5.83 -19.17 3.24
N ILE A 200 -5.08 -19.22 2.13
CA ILE A 200 -4.49 -18.03 1.50
C ILE A 200 -4.95 -17.81 0.06
N TYR A 201 -5.73 -18.73 -0.50
CA TYR A 201 -6.10 -18.69 -1.91
C TYR A 201 -6.76 -17.37 -2.32
N ASP A 202 -7.64 -16.86 -1.46
CA ASP A 202 -8.38 -15.62 -1.70
C ASP A 202 -7.59 -14.34 -1.36
N CYS A 203 -6.36 -14.47 -0.84
CA CYS A 203 -5.52 -13.31 -0.56
C CYS A 203 -5.17 -12.59 -1.86
N SER A 204 -5.51 -11.30 -1.94
CA SER A 204 -5.32 -10.47 -3.15
C SER A 204 -3.86 -10.15 -3.45
N ASN A 205 -3.01 -10.19 -2.43
CA ASN A 205 -1.56 -10.05 -2.55
C ASN A 205 -0.85 -11.34 -3.00
N LEU A 206 -1.54 -12.50 -2.99
CA LEU A 206 -0.99 -13.76 -3.48
C LEU A 206 -1.12 -13.84 -5.00
N ILE A 207 0.02 -13.77 -5.69
CA ILE A 207 0.11 -13.78 -7.16
C ILE A 207 0.07 -15.20 -7.70
N GLN A 208 0.91 -16.09 -7.15
CA GLN A 208 1.07 -17.45 -7.65
C GLN A 208 1.61 -18.37 -6.54
N ILE A 209 1.16 -19.61 -6.56
CA ILE A 209 1.63 -20.74 -5.74
C ILE A 209 2.37 -21.72 -6.67
N PHE A 210 3.61 -22.02 -6.33
CA PHE A 210 4.49 -23.01 -6.93
C PHE A 210 4.58 -24.20 -5.99
N LEU A 211 3.81 -25.25 -6.29
CA LEU A 211 3.88 -26.50 -5.57
C LEU A 211 5.07 -27.32 -6.06
N PHE A 212 6.07 -27.49 -5.21
CA PHE A 212 7.24 -28.33 -5.49
C PHE A 212 7.09 -29.69 -4.80
N CYS A 213 7.01 -30.77 -5.58
CA CYS A 213 6.74 -32.10 -5.06
C CYS A 213 7.36 -33.20 -5.92
N GLY A 214 7.70 -34.34 -5.32
CA GLY A 214 8.25 -35.48 -6.09
C GLY A 214 7.23 -36.26 -6.92
N SER A 215 5.94 -35.89 -6.89
CA SER A 215 4.87 -36.62 -7.59
C SER A 215 3.71 -35.69 -7.95
N VAL A 216 3.71 -35.18 -9.19
CA VAL A 216 2.66 -34.28 -9.70
C VAL A 216 1.27 -34.92 -9.64
N SER A 217 1.17 -36.22 -9.96
CA SER A 217 -0.11 -36.94 -9.98
C SER A 217 -0.81 -36.97 -8.63
N THR A 218 -0.05 -36.90 -7.53
CA THR A 218 -0.60 -36.90 -6.16
C THR A 218 -1.43 -35.63 -5.87
N TYR A 219 -1.14 -34.54 -6.55
CA TYR A 219 -1.73 -33.22 -6.28
C TYR A 219 -2.60 -32.71 -7.43
N ALA A 220 -2.51 -33.28 -8.63
CA ALA A 220 -3.19 -32.79 -9.82
C ALA A 220 -4.70 -32.59 -9.63
N GLU A 221 -5.42 -33.59 -9.11
CA GLU A 221 -6.88 -33.50 -8.90
C GLU A 221 -7.25 -32.40 -7.90
N TRP A 222 -6.57 -32.36 -6.75
CA TRP A 222 -6.80 -31.34 -5.72
C TRP A 222 -6.44 -29.92 -6.19
N ALA A 223 -5.38 -29.79 -7.01
CA ALA A 223 -4.93 -28.51 -7.52
C ALA A 223 -5.90 -27.88 -8.53
N MET A 224 -6.81 -28.66 -9.12
CA MET A 224 -7.82 -28.14 -10.04
C MET A 224 -8.72 -27.10 -9.39
N ASP A 225 -9.00 -27.24 -8.09
CA ASP A 225 -9.80 -26.27 -7.33
C ASP A 225 -9.10 -24.90 -7.18
N TYR A 226 -7.80 -24.83 -7.49
CA TYR A 226 -6.96 -23.64 -7.32
C TYR A 226 -6.17 -23.29 -8.60
N CYS A 227 -6.57 -23.83 -9.76
CA CYS A 227 -5.79 -23.82 -11.00
C CYS A 227 -5.43 -22.43 -11.53
N ASP A 228 -6.16 -21.39 -11.13
CA ASP A 228 -5.84 -19.99 -11.49
C ASP A 228 -4.56 -19.48 -10.82
N LYS A 229 -4.18 -20.04 -9.66
CA LYS A 229 -3.05 -19.59 -8.86
C LYS A 229 -2.09 -20.71 -8.46
N ILE A 230 -2.33 -21.98 -8.79
CA ILE A 230 -1.41 -23.06 -8.45
C ILE A 230 -0.76 -23.66 -9.70
N MET A 231 0.54 -23.88 -9.61
CA MET A 231 1.31 -24.63 -10.60
C MET A 231 2.13 -25.70 -9.89
N ILE A 232 2.21 -26.89 -10.48
CA ILE A 232 2.86 -28.05 -9.86
C ILE A 232 4.14 -28.37 -10.64
N PHE A 233 5.23 -28.59 -9.89
CA PHE A 233 6.55 -28.90 -10.43
C PHE A 233 7.17 -30.05 -9.65
N ASP A 234 7.86 -30.92 -10.36
CA ASP A 234 8.71 -31.99 -9.83
C ASP A 234 10.20 -31.79 -10.13
N HIS A 235 10.53 -30.80 -10.97
CA HIS A 235 11.89 -30.40 -11.29
C HIS A 235 12.16 -28.96 -10.87
N GLY A 236 13.26 -28.76 -10.13
CA GLY A 236 13.59 -27.45 -9.57
C GLY A 236 13.94 -26.40 -10.62
N ASP A 237 14.60 -26.79 -11.71
CA ASP A 237 14.99 -25.85 -12.77
C ASP A 237 13.74 -25.31 -13.52
N ASP A 238 12.75 -26.16 -13.81
CA ASP A 238 11.48 -25.75 -14.44
C ASP A 238 10.69 -24.78 -13.54
N LEU A 239 10.66 -25.06 -12.24
CA LEU A 239 10.05 -24.18 -11.25
C LEU A 239 10.72 -22.82 -11.24
N LEU A 240 12.06 -22.79 -11.18
CA LEU A 240 12.84 -21.56 -11.13
C LEU A 240 12.67 -20.74 -12.40
N GLU A 241 12.72 -21.37 -13.58
CA GLU A 241 12.48 -20.69 -14.85
C GLU A 241 11.09 -20.04 -14.86
N ARG A 242 10.05 -20.79 -14.47
CA ARG A 242 8.69 -20.24 -14.46
C ARG A 242 8.52 -19.12 -13.43
N LEU A 243 9.05 -19.32 -12.22
CA LEU A 243 9.02 -18.32 -11.15
C LEU A 243 9.64 -17.00 -11.61
N TRP A 244 10.85 -17.04 -12.16
CA TRP A 244 11.56 -15.83 -12.57
C TRP A 244 10.88 -15.14 -13.76
N ASN A 245 10.32 -15.91 -14.71
CA ASN A 245 9.51 -15.35 -15.79
C ASN A 245 8.26 -14.62 -15.27
N ASP A 246 7.58 -15.17 -14.27
CA ASP A 246 6.38 -14.55 -13.69
C ASP A 246 6.72 -13.31 -12.84
N VAL A 247 7.84 -13.33 -12.10
CA VAL A 247 8.37 -12.16 -11.40
C VAL A 247 8.76 -11.06 -12.39
N GLU A 248 9.52 -11.39 -13.45
CA GLU A 248 9.92 -10.44 -14.48
C GLU A 248 8.69 -9.82 -15.17
N SER A 249 7.71 -10.64 -15.55
CA SER A 249 6.47 -10.19 -16.18
C SER A 249 5.71 -9.19 -15.30
N ASN A 250 5.61 -9.47 -13.99
CA ASN A 250 4.98 -8.55 -13.05
C ASN A 250 5.77 -7.25 -12.89
N LEU A 251 7.10 -7.32 -12.76
CA LEU A 251 7.97 -6.15 -12.71
C LEU A 251 7.84 -5.27 -13.96
N ARG A 252 7.75 -5.87 -15.15
CA ARG A 252 7.50 -5.14 -16.41
C ARG A 252 6.13 -4.45 -16.41
N LYS A 253 5.08 -5.12 -15.95
CA LYS A 253 3.73 -4.52 -15.81
C LYS A 253 3.76 -3.33 -14.85
N GLN A 254 4.42 -3.47 -13.71
CA GLN A 254 4.59 -2.39 -12.73
C GLN A 254 5.39 -1.22 -13.33
N ALA A 255 6.51 -1.49 -14.01
CA ALA A 255 7.32 -0.47 -14.66
C ALA A 255 6.53 0.31 -15.72
N ASN A 256 5.75 -0.38 -16.56
CA ASN A 256 4.89 0.25 -17.56
C ASN A 256 3.84 1.17 -16.92
N LEU A 257 3.26 0.73 -15.80
CA LEU A 257 2.32 1.56 -15.04
C LEU A 257 3.01 2.83 -14.51
N TYR A 258 4.22 2.71 -13.97
CA TYR A 258 4.98 3.87 -13.48
C TYR A 258 5.39 4.81 -14.61
N LEU A 259 5.77 4.30 -15.78
CA LEU A 259 6.07 5.12 -16.95
C LEU A 259 4.84 5.91 -17.41
N LYS A 260 3.66 5.27 -17.41
CA LYS A 260 2.40 5.96 -17.71
C LYS A 260 2.13 7.09 -16.72
N TYR A 261 2.28 6.83 -15.42
CA TYR A 261 2.12 7.88 -14.41
C TYR A 261 3.14 9.01 -14.57
N ALA A 262 4.40 8.69 -14.84
CA ALA A 262 5.44 9.69 -15.06
C ALA A 262 5.11 10.60 -16.26
N GLU A 263 4.61 10.04 -17.36
CA GLU A 263 4.20 10.82 -18.52
C GLU A 263 2.97 11.69 -18.21
N GLU A 264 1.97 11.16 -17.48
CA GLU A 264 0.83 11.96 -17.02
C GLU A 264 1.28 13.15 -16.17
N TYR A 265 2.23 12.96 -15.25
CA TYR A 265 2.78 14.05 -14.45
C TYR A 265 3.54 15.07 -15.30
N LYS A 266 4.33 14.61 -16.27
CA LYS A 266 5.05 15.48 -17.21
C LYS A 266 4.08 16.34 -18.03
N GLN A 267 3.03 15.74 -18.59
CA GLN A 267 2.03 16.48 -19.37
C GLN A 267 1.29 17.52 -18.53
N ARG A 268 0.98 17.19 -17.27
CA ARG A 268 0.41 18.16 -16.32
C ARG A 268 1.38 19.31 -16.06
N ALA A 269 2.65 19.02 -15.80
CA ALA A 269 3.67 20.05 -15.59
C ALA A 269 3.81 21.00 -16.79
N LEU A 270 3.77 20.47 -18.02
CA LEU A 270 3.80 21.26 -19.25
C LEU A 270 2.58 22.17 -19.38
N LYS A 271 1.37 21.65 -19.11
CA LYS A 271 0.13 22.44 -19.13
C LYS A 271 0.22 23.63 -18.17
N TYR A 272 0.71 23.42 -16.95
CA TYR A 272 0.89 24.50 -15.97
C TYR A 272 1.86 25.58 -16.44
N LYS A 273 2.97 25.19 -17.08
CA LYS A 273 3.95 26.15 -17.60
C LYS A 273 3.36 27.07 -18.67
N GLN A 274 2.45 26.57 -19.50
CA GLN A 274 1.83 27.34 -20.58
C GLN A 274 0.76 28.33 -20.07
N SER A 275 -0.02 27.94 -19.05
CA SER A 275 -1.06 28.79 -18.46
C SER A 275 -0.54 29.93 -17.57
N ALA A 276 0.75 29.94 -17.21
CA ALA A 276 1.37 31.00 -16.40
C ALA A 276 1.96 32.16 -17.24
N CYS A 277 1.91 32.08 -18.57
CA CYS A 277 2.46 33.09 -19.48
C CYS A 277 1.38 33.82 -20.31
N GLY A 278 0.11 33.75 -19.92
CA GLY A 278 -1.02 34.41 -20.57
C GLY A 278 -1.72 35.40 -19.64
#